data_AF-A0A2V5UZV7-F1
#
_entry.id   AF-A0A2V5UZV7-F1
#
_cell.length_a   1.000
_cell.length_b   1.000
_cell.length_c   1.000
_cell.angle_alpha   90.00
_cell.angle_beta   90.00
_cell.angle_gamma   90.00
#
_symmetry.space_group_name_H-M   'P 1'
#
loop_
_entity.id
_entity.type
_entity.pdbx_description
1 polymer ?
#
loop_
_entity_poly.entity_id
_entity_poly.type
_entity_poly.pdbx_seq_one_letter_code
_entity_poly.pdbx_strand_id
1 'polypeptide(L)' 'MPSAAPASDRADLRPENINDAVIRLAGNSQDGIQTAGAFLARLAGRSDHDVMTYMTIPSTISGGPSIFQV' A
#
# COMPACT_ATOMS: atom_id res chain seq x y z
N MET A 1 -7.27 38.38 -9.90
CA MET A 1 -7.41 37.15 -10.72
C MET A 1 -7.13 35.96 -9.82
N PRO A 2 -8.10 35.10 -9.48
CA PRO A 2 -7.79 33.89 -8.73
C PRO A 2 -7.20 32.85 -9.71
N SER A 3 -5.99 32.38 -9.41
CA SER A 3 -5.33 31.29 -10.12
C SER A 3 -6.08 29.99 -9.84
N ALA A 4 -6.58 29.32 -10.88
CA ALA A 4 -7.24 28.03 -10.74
C ALA A 4 -6.22 26.97 -10.31
N ALA A 5 -6.52 26.24 -9.24
CA ALA A 5 -5.73 25.09 -8.81
C ALA A 5 -5.72 24.02 -9.91
N PRO A 6 -4.60 23.29 -10.12
CA PRO A 6 -4.56 22.24 -11.12
C PRO A 6 -5.59 21.16 -10.74
N ALA A 7 -6.50 20.87 -11.65
CA ALA A 7 -7.40 19.74 -11.52
C ALA A 7 -6.55 18.48 -11.43
N SER A 8 -6.69 17.73 -10.33
CA SER A 8 -6.05 16.42 -10.22
C SER A 8 -6.64 15.53 -11.32
N ASP A 9 -5.85 15.23 -12.35
CA ASP A 9 -6.16 14.19 -13.32
C ASP A 9 -6.41 12.90 -12.54
N ARG A 10 -7.67 12.45 -12.50
CA ARG A 10 -7.97 11.12 -11.97
C ARG A 10 -7.22 10.12 -12.84
N ALA A 11 -6.33 9.35 -12.22
CA ALA A 11 -5.70 8.22 -12.88
C ALA A 11 -6.77 7.34 -13.53
N ASP A 12 -6.55 6.97 -14.78
CA ASP A 12 -7.44 6.08 -15.52
C ASP A 12 -7.24 4.65 -15.03
N LEU A 13 -8.09 4.22 -14.09
CA LEU A 13 -7.99 2.93 -13.39
C LEU A 13 -8.54 1.74 -14.18
N ARG A 14 -8.65 1.86 -15.52
CA ARG A 14 -8.96 0.70 -16.35
C ARG A 14 -7.83 -0.33 -16.23
N PRO A 15 -8.12 -1.63 -16.11
CA PRO A 15 -7.10 -2.66 -15.87
C PRO A 15 -5.94 -2.62 -16.87
N GLU A 16 -6.24 -2.37 -18.15
CA GLU A 16 -5.24 -2.24 -19.21
C GLU A 16 -4.26 -1.06 -19.06
N ASN A 17 -4.56 -0.10 -18.18
CA ASN A 17 -3.77 1.12 -17.98
C ASN A 17 -3.03 1.15 -16.62
N ILE A 18 -3.19 0.11 -15.78
CA ILE A 18 -2.52 0.01 -14.48
C ILE A 18 -1.18 -0.70 -14.66
N ASN A 19 -0.10 0.09 -14.70
CA ASN A 19 1.26 -0.44 -14.76
C ASN A 19 1.77 -0.85 -13.37
N ASP A 20 1.46 -0.04 -12.37
CA ASP A 20 1.87 -0.24 -10.98
C ASP A 20 0.67 0.00 -10.04
N ALA A 21 0.61 -0.78 -8.97
CA ALA A 21 -0.39 -0.63 -7.93
C ALA A 21 0.32 -0.52 -6.57
N VAL A 22 -0.20 0.38 -5.72
CA VAL A 22 0.26 0.54 -4.34
C VAL A 22 -0.89 0.23 -3.41
N ILE A 23 -0.74 -0.79 -2.57
CA ILE A 23 -1.75 -1.18 -1.59
C ILE A 23 -1.23 -0.83 -0.20
N ARG A 24 -1.96 0.02 0.52
CA ARG A 24 -1.65 0.41 1.89
C ARG A 24 -2.64 -0.19 2.87
N LEU A 25 -2.12 -1.01 3.80
CA LEU A 25 -2.87 -1.52 4.94
C LEU A 25 -2.50 -0.71 6.18
N ALA A 26 -3.49 -0.18 6.89
CA ALA A 26 -3.31 0.55 8.14
C ALA A 26 -4.13 -0.12 9.24
N GLY A 27 -3.56 -0.18 10.45
CA GLY A 27 -4.18 -0.80 11.61
C GLY A 27 -3.18 -0.88 12.75
N ASN A 28 -3.53 -1.56 13.84
CA ASN A 28 -2.52 -1.89 14.83
C ASN A 28 -1.69 -3.09 14.35
N SER A 29 -0.42 -3.15 14.74
CA SER A 29 0.46 -4.25 14.32
C SER A 29 -0.05 -5.65 14.68
N GLN A 30 -0.88 -5.77 15.72
CA GLN A 30 -1.50 -7.03 16.15
C GLN A 30 -2.76 -7.41 15.36
N ASP A 31 -3.34 -6.47 14.62
CA ASP A 31 -4.54 -6.72 13.79
C ASP A 31 -4.20 -7.54 12.53
N GLY A 32 -2.94 -7.95 12.38
CA GLY A 32 -2.48 -8.80 11.30
C GLY A 32 -2.12 -8.04 10.01
N ILE A 33 -2.03 -6.72 10.03
CA ILE A 33 -1.77 -5.91 8.82
C ILE A 33 -0.44 -6.30 8.15
N GLN A 34 0.56 -6.69 8.94
CA GLN A 34 1.86 -7.15 8.43
C GLN A 34 1.73 -8.53 7.78
N THR A 35 0.96 -9.44 8.38
CA THR A 35 0.71 -10.78 7.84
C THR A 35 -0.10 -10.71 6.55
N ALA A 36 -1.15 -9.89 6.52
CA ALA A 36 -1.96 -9.68 5.33
C ALA A 36 -1.15 -9.04 4.19
N GLY A 37 -0.39 -8.00 4.49
CA GLY A 37 0.49 -7.36 3.52
C GLY A 37 1.58 -8.29 2.99
N ALA A 38 2.23 -9.06 3.87
CA ALA A 38 3.23 -10.06 3.47
C ALA A 38 2.62 -11.19 2.63
N PHE A 39 1.35 -11.55 2.88
CA PHE A 39 0.63 -12.51 2.04
C PHE A 39 0.41 -11.95 0.63
N LEU A 40 -0.06 -10.71 0.51
CA LEU A 40 -0.23 -10.04 -0.79
C LEU A 40 1.09 -9.91 -1.54
N ALA A 41 2.17 -9.52 -0.86
CA ALA A 41 3.51 -9.42 -1.46
C ALA A 41 3.99 -10.77 -2.01
N ARG A 42 3.79 -11.85 -1.26
CA ARG A 42 4.14 -13.20 -1.71
C ARG A 42 3.26 -13.68 -2.86
N LEU A 43 1.98 -13.31 -2.88
CA LEU A 43 1.09 -13.63 -3.99
C LEU A 43 1.54 -12.91 -5.26
N ALA A 44 1.75 -11.60 -5.20
CA ALA A 44 2.21 -10.79 -6.33
C ALA A 44 3.56 -11.29 -6.89
N GLY A 45 4.53 -11.57 -6.01
CA GLY A 45 5.84 -12.09 -6.44
C GLY A 45 5.78 -13.51 -7.03
N ARG A 46 4.76 -14.31 -6.69
CA ARG A 46 4.51 -15.62 -7.32
C ARG A 46 3.72 -15.51 -8.63
N SER A 47 3.17 -14.34 -8.93
CA SER A 47 2.46 -14.00 -10.16
C SER A 47 3.33 -13.18 -11.12
N ASP A 48 4.66 -13.29 -10.99
CA ASP A 48 5.66 -12.62 -11.83
C ASP A 48 5.60 -11.09 -11.81
N HIS A 49 5.07 -10.50 -10.73
CA HIS A 49 5.16 -9.06 -10.49
C HIS A 49 6.40 -8.69 -9.66
N ASP A 50 7.02 -7.55 -9.96
CA ASP A 50 8.03 -6.97 -9.09
C ASP A 50 7.34 -6.35 -7.86
N VAL A 51 7.93 -6.55 -6.68
CA VAL A 51 7.30 -6.21 -5.40
C VAL A 51 8.25 -5.44 -4.52
N MET A 52 7.82 -4.26 -4.09
CA MET A 52 8.52 -3.46 -3.09
C MET A 52 7.62 -3.26 -1.86
N THR A 53 8.12 -3.66 -0.69
CA THR A 53 7.36 -3.50 0.56
C THR A 53 7.97 -2.43 1.46
N TYR A 54 7.11 -1.72 2.16
CA TYR A 54 7.49 -0.80 3.24
C TYR A 54 6.58 -1.03 4.44
N MET A 55 7.13 -1.01 5.65
CA MET A 55 6.33 -1.13 6.87
C MET A 55 6.83 -0.22 7.98
N THR A 56 5.90 0.19 8.83
CA THR A 56 6.21 0.88 10.09
C THR A 56 6.20 -0.13 11.23
N ILE A 57 7.33 -0.26 11.93
CA ILE A 57 7.41 -1.06 13.17
C ILE A 57 7.12 -0.13 14.35
N PRO A 58 6.06 -0.37 15.16
CA PRO A 58 5.79 0.42 16.35
C PRO A 58 6.84 0.15 17.45
N SER A 59 7.09 1.13 18.29
CA SER A 59 8.11 1.07 19.36
C SER A 59 7.68 0.24 20.59
N THR A 60 6.53 -0.43 20.54
CA THR A 60 5.92 -1.19 21.65
C THR A 60 5.62 -2.63 21.23
N ILE A 61 5.99 -3.60 22.06
CA ILE A 61 5.78 -5.05 21.79
C ILE A 61 4.30 -5.40 21.74
N SER A 62 3.49 -4.76 22.58
CA SER A 62 2.03 -4.81 22.56
C SER A 62 1.41 -4.19 21.29
N GLY A 63 2.25 -3.73 20.34
CA GLY A 63 1.81 -3.11 19.11
C GLY A 63 1.40 -1.65 19.29
N GLY A 64 0.87 -1.10 18.20
CA GLY A 64 0.42 0.26 18.06
C GLY A 64 0.06 0.53 16.61
N PRO A 65 -0.40 1.75 16.28
CA PRO A 65 -0.72 2.14 14.91
C PRO A 65 0.48 1.91 13.99
N SER A 66 0.23 1.25 12.87
CA SER A 66 1.24 0.91 11.88
C SER A 66 0.66 0.86 10.48
N ILE A 67 1.57 0.83 9.52
CA ILE A 67 1.27 0.76 8.09
C ILE A 67 2.10 -0.36 7.48
N PHE A 68 1.50 -1.09 6.56
CA PHE A 68 2.18 -1.97 5.62
C PHE A 68 1.81 -1.54 4.19
N GLN A 69 2.81 -1.41 3.32
CA GLN A 69 2.64 -1.09 1.92
C GLN A 69 3.31 -2.18 1.08
N VAL A 70 2.62 -2.58 0.02
CA VAL A 70 3.07 -3.51 -1.03
C VAL A 70 2.80 -2.91 -2.40
#